data_AF-A0A3D3RTX7-F1
#
_entry.id   AF-A0A3D3RTX7-F1
#
_cell.length_a   1.000
_cell.length_b   1.000
_cell.length_c   1.000
_cell.angle_alpha   90.00
_cell.angle_beta   90.00
_cell.angle_gamma   90.00
#
_symmetry.space_group_name_H-M   'P 1'
#
loop_
_entity.id
_entity.type
_entity.pdbx_description
1 polymer ?
#
loop_
_entity_poly.entity_id
_entity_poly.type
_entity_poly.pdbx_seq_one_letter_code
_entity_poly.pdbx_strand_id
1 'polypeptide(L)'
;NSTEFDPFTPHPVIDLMEEQKNIKELGGTMRLGSYPCKLVEGTKVREIYKQELIYERHRHRYEFNNKYREPFQEAGMVFSGLSPDERLVEIVELK
;
A
#
# COMPACT_ATOMS: atom_id res chain seq x y z
N ASN A 1 -6.69 11.98 -6.01
CA ASN A 1 -7.14 10.99 -7.01
C ASN A 1 -6.03 9.95 -7.22
N SER A 2 -6.22 8.95 -8.08
CA SER A 2 -5.16 8.04 -8.54
C SER A 2 -4.52 8.56 -9.83
N THR A 3 -3.20 8.43 -9.98
CA THR A 3 -2.50 8.75 -11.24
C THR A 3 -2.84 7.77 -12.36
N GLU A 4 -3.49 6.64 -12.05
CA GLU A 4 -4.07 5.73 -13.03
C GLU A 4 -5.13 6.42 -13.91
N PHE A 5 -5.96 7.29 -13.31
CA PHE A 5 -7.08 7.94 -13.99
C PHE A 5 -6.78 9.39 -14.35
N ASP A 6 -6.04 10.09 -13.50
CA ASP A 6 -5.64 11.48 -13.70
C ASP A 6 -4.15 11.64 -13.39
N PRO A 7 -3.28 11.51 -14.42
CA PRO A 7 -1.83 11.64 -14.26
C PRO A 7 -1.37 13.01 -13.76
N PHE A 8 -2.21 14.04 -13.88
CA PHE A 8 -1.89 15.43 -13.52
C PHE A 8 -2.56 15.86 -12.23
N THR A 9 -3.17 14.92 -11.49
CA THR A 9 -3.86 15.25 -10.25
C THR A 9 -2.90 15.96 -9.27
N PRO A 10 -3.30 17.10 -8.67
CA PRO A 10 -2.45 17.79 -7.69
C PRO A 10 -2.27 16.95 -6.41
N HIS A 11 -3.14 15.96 -6.20
CA HIS A 11 -3.12 15.09 -5.02
C HIS A 11 -3.08 13.59 -5.41
N PRO A 12 -1.90 13.05 -5.78
CA PRO A 12 -1.75 11.66 -6.19
C PRO A 12 -1.68 10.74 -4.97
N VAL A 13 -2.85 10.45 -4.37
CA VAL A 13 -2.97 9.61 -3.17
C VAL A 13 -2.63 8.15 -3.47
N ILE A 14 -3.02 7.69 -4.66
CA ILE A 14 -2.60 6.40 -5.22
C ILE A 14 -1.71 6.70 -6.42
N ASP A 15 -0.52 6.12 -6.45
CA ASP A 15 0.50 6.46 -7.45
C ASP A 15 1.41 5.26 -7.74
N LEU A 16 2.16 5.33 -8.84
CA LEU A 16 3.28 4.41 -9.07
C LEU A 16 4.40 4.70 -8.06
N MET A 17 5.15 3.68 -7.67
CA MET A 17 6.34 3.89 -6.84
C MET A 17 7.31 4.84 -7.54
N GLU A 18 8.03 5.65 -6.76
CA GLU A 18 8.89 6.70 -7.30
C GLU A 18 10.00 6.13 -8.21
N GLU A 19 10.51 4.94 -7.89
CA GLU A 19 11.48 4.22 -8.75
C GLU A 19 10.89 3.79 -10.10
N GLN A 20 9.56 3.68 -10.20
CA GLN A 20 8.84 3.20 -11.38
C GLN A 20 8.34 4.32 -12.31
N LYS A 21 8.33 5.58 -11.85
CA LYS A 21 7.77 6.72 -12.61
C LYS A 21 8.52 7.02 -13.91
N ASN A 22 9.79 6.65 -14.01
CA ASN A 22 10.61 6.88 -15.21
C ASN A 22 10.61 5.69 -16.18
N ILE A 23 9.88 4.61 -15.87
CA ILE A 23 9.84 3.41 -16.71
C ILE A 23 8.84 3.63 -17.85
N LYS A 24 9.34 3.65 -19.10
CA LYS A 24 8.52 3.86 -20.32
C LYS A 24 7.57 2.71 -20.61
N GLU A 25 7.96 1.48 -20.30
CA GLU A 25 7.11 0.30 -20.41
C GLU A 25 6.66 -0.16 -19.04
N LEU A 26 5.42 0.15 -18.69
CA LEU A 26 4.85 -0.24 -17.40
C LEU A 26 4.83 -1.76 -17.23
N GLY A 27 5.04 -2.60 -18.25
CA GLY A 27 5.08 -4.06 -18.14
C GLY A 27 5.78 -4.59 -16.88
N GLY A 28 6.95 -4.03 -16.52
CA GLY A 28 7.75 -4.42 -15.35
C GLY A 28 7.34 -3.83 -14.00
N THR A 29 6.31 -2.98 -13.92
CA THR A 29 5.90 -2.33 -12.66
C THR A 29 4.87 -3.12 -11.85
N MET A 30 4.33 -4.21 -12.41
CA MET A 30 3.30 -5.02 -11.76
C MET A 30 3.87 -5.83 -10.61
N ARG A 31 3.30 -5.69 -9.42
CA ARG A 31 3.45 -6.68 -8.34
C ARG A 31 2.53 -7.85 -8.65
N LEU A 32 3.13 -8.99 -8.96
CA LEU A 32 2.43 -10.22 -9.33
C LEU A 32 3.01 -11.39 -8.53
N GLY A 33 2.15 -12.05 -7.75
CA GLY A 33 2.54 -13.23 -6.98
C GLY A 33 2.38 -13.04 -5.48
N SER A 34 3.02 -13.92 -4.71
CA SER A 34 2.94 -13.92 -3.26
C SER A 34 3.92 -12.91 -2.66
N TYR A 35 3.43 -11.99 -1.84
CA TYR A 35 4.24 -11.00 -1.13
C TYR A 35 3.96 -11.05 0.37
N PRO A 36 4.99 -10.82 1.21
CA PRO A 36 4.82 -10.75 2.65
C PRO A 36 4.08 -9.47 3.06
N CYS A 37 3.20 -9.60 4.06
CA CYS A 37 2.53 -8.50 4.73
C CYS A 37 2.66 -8.69 6.25
N LYS A 38 3.29 -7.72 6.91
CA LYS A 38 3.47 -7.64 8.36
C LYS A 38 2.24 -6.96 8.97
N LEU A 39 1.51 -7.72 9.78
CA LEU A 39 0.29 -7.27 10.45
C LEU A 39 0.62 -6.56 11.76
N VAL A 40 -0.01 -5.41 11.98
CA VAL A 40 0.22 -4.57 13.16
C VAL A 40 -0.53 -5.14 14.37
N GLU A 41 0.14 -5.23 15.51
CA GLU A 41 -0.45 -5.74 16.75
C GLU A 41 -1.67 -4.91 17.21
N GLY A 42 -2.70 -5.56 17.75
CA GLY A 42 -3.92 -4.88 18.20
C GLY A 42 -4.88 -4.42 17.09
N THR A 43 -4.71 -4.88 15.85
CA THR A 43 -5.61 -4.63 14.72
C THR A 43 -6.56 -5.80 14.47
N LYS A 44 -7.70 -5.56 13.80
CA LYS A 44 -8.66 -6.64 13.50
C LYS A 44 -8.04 -7.70 12.60
N VAL A 45 -7.24 -7.29 11.61
CA VAL A 45 -6.57 -8.24 10.71
C VAL A 45 -5.59 -9.15 11.47
N ARG A 46 -4.86 -8.61 12.44
CA ARG A 46 -3.97 -9.39 13.31
C ARG A 46 -4.72 -10.45 14.12
N GLU A 47 -5.90 -10.10 14.65
CA GLU A 47 -6.77 -11.02 15.39
C GLU A 47 -7.34 -12.14 14.51
N ILE A 48 -7.71 -11.82 13.27
CA ILE A 48 -8.27 -12.78 12.30
C ILE A 48 -7.21 -13.80 11.90
N TYR A 49 -6.03 -13.33 11.47
CA TYR A 49 -4.98 -14.22 10.96
C TYR A 49 -4.19 -14.91 12.08
N LYS A 50 -4.12 -14.32 13.28
CA LYS A 50 -3.33 -14.82 14.42
C LYS A 50 -1.85 -15.02 14.11
N GLN A 51 -1.35 -14.39 13.05
CA GLN A 51 0.05 -14.40 12.62
C GLN A 51 0.56 -12.96 12.49
N GLU A 52 1.83 -12.73 12.78
CA GLU A 52 2.46 -11.41 12.58
C GLU A 52 2.80 -11.19 11.11
N LEU A 53 3.23 -12.24 10.41
CA LEU A 53 3.61 -12.18 9.01
C LEU A 53 2.75 -13.15 8.20
N ILE A 54 2.03 -12.61 7.22
CA ILE A 54 1.22 -13.39 6.27
C ILE A 54 1.76 -13.21 4.85
N TYR A 55 1.32 -14.07 3.95
CA TYR A 55 1.68 -14.02 2.53
C TYR A 55 0.42 -14.01 1.69
N GLU A 56 0.21 -12.93 0.95
CA GLU A 56 -0.97 -12.74 0.12
C GLU A 56 -0.59 -12.53 -1.35
N ARG A 57 -1.53 -12.83 -2.25
CA ARG A 57 -1.29 -12.73 -3.69
C ARG A 57 -1.66 -11.35 -4.20
N HIS A 58 -0.68 -10.64 -4.73
CA HIS A 58 -0.84 -9.33 -5.37
C HIS A 58 -0.95 -9.48 -6.88
N ARG A 59 -1.76 -8.60 -7.48
CA ARG A 59 -1.83 -8.36 -8.92
C ARG A 59 -2.27 -6.92 -9.18
N HIS A 60 -1.41 -5.97 -8.80
CA HIS A 60 -1.65 -4.53 -9.02
C HIS A 60 -0.33 -3.81 -9.35
N ARG A 61 -0.45 -2.53 -9.71
CA ARG A 61 0.68 -1.68 -10.16
C ARG A 61 0.83 -0.42 -9.31
N TYR A 62 -0.30 0.16 -8.90
CA TYR A 62 -0.33 1.37 -8.12
C TYR A 62 -0.34 1.05 -6.64
N GLU A 63 0.24 1.95 -5.86
CA GLU A 63 0.45 1.84 -4.42
C GLU A 63 -0.08 3.09 -3.72
N PHE A 64 -0.32 2.98 -2.41
CA PHE A 64 -0.58 4.16 -1.60
C PHE A 64 0.65 5.06 -1.52
N ASN A 65 0.48 6.34 -1.82
CA ASN A 65 1.57 7.30 -1.78
C ASN A 65 1.90 7.69 -0.34
N ASN A 66 3.11 7.33 0.10
CA ASN A 66 3.55 7.56 1.47
C ASN A 66 3.54 9.03 1.93
N LYS A 67 3.54 10.01 1.01
CA LYS A 67 3.36 11.43 1.36
C LYS A 67 2.04 11.70 2.09
N TYR A 68 1.07 10.81 1.97
CA TYR A 68 -0.25 10.91 2.60
C TYR A 68 -0.40 10.05 3.85
N ARG A 69 0.63 9.32 4.29
CA ARG A 69 0.53 8.44 5.47
C ARG A 69 0.13 9.20 6.72
N GLU A 70 0.93 10.19 7.09
CA GLU A 70 0.75 10.96 8.32
C GLU A 70 -0.60 11.68 8.34
N PRO A 71 -1.00 12.45 7.29
CA PRO A 71 -2.33 13.07 7.26
C PRO A 71 -3.49 12.09 7.41
N PHE A 72 -3.40 10.90 6.81
CA PHE A 72 -4.45 9.89 6.92
C PHE A 72 -4.48 9.25 8.31
N GLN A 73 -3.33 9.02 8.94
CA GLN A 73 -3.25 8.53 10.30
C GLN A 73 -3.82 9.53 11.31
N GLU A 74 -3.48 10.81 11.17
CA GLU A 74 -4.05 11.90 11.97
C GLU A 74 -5.58 11.99 11.83
N ALA A 75 -6.09 11.72 10.62
CA ALA A 75 -7.52 11.64 10.34
C ALA A 75 -8.19 10.34 10.82
N GLY A 76 -7.44 9.41 11.45
CA GLY A 76 -7.97 8.21 12.08
C GLY A 76 -7.84 6.92 11.28
N MET A 77 -7.17 6.93 10.13
CA MET A 77 -6.88 5.69 9.39
C MET A 77 -5.78 4.88 10.10
N VAL A 78 -6.00 3.57 10.21
CA VAL A 78 -5.02 2.63 10.75
C VAL A 78 -4.40 1.85 9.60
N PHE A 79 -3.08 1.90 9.44
CA PHE A 79 -2.36 1.03 8.50
C PHE A 79 -2.07 -0.30 9.20
N SER A 80 -2.97 -1.26 9.06
CA SER A 80 -2.97 -2.50 9.84
C SER A 80 -2.12 -3.62 9.22
N GLY A 81 -1.71 -3.46 7.95
CA GLY A 81 -0.78 -4.35 7.28
C GLY A 81 0.19 -3.57 6.40
N LEU A 82 1.48 -3.84 6.53
CA LEU A 82 2.55 -3.16 5.82
C LEU A 82 3.48 -4.19 5.14
N SER A 83 4.23 -3.79 4.12
CA SER A 83 5.38 -4.59 3.68
C SER A 83 6.40 -4.75 4.82
N PRO A 84 7.29 -5.77 4.82
CA PRO A 84 8.24 -5.99 5.91
C PRO A 84 9.23 -4.86 6.15
N ASP A 85 9.56 -4.08 5.11
CA ASP A 85 10.37 -2.86 5.20
C ASP A 85 9.53 -1.62 5.59
N GLU A 86 8.25 -1.83 5.89
CA GLU A 86 7.25 -0.86 6.28
C GLU A 86 7.02 0.24 5.22
N ARG A 87 7.52 0.08 3.99
CA ARG A 87 7.39 1.09 2.93
C ARG A 87 6.02 1.08 2.25
N LEU A 88 5.37 -0.07 2.08
CA LEU A 88 4.09 -0.18 1.39
C LEU A 88 2.96 -0.37 2.39
N VAL A 89 1.82 0.24 2.10
CA VAL A 89 0.58 0.02 2.86
C VAL A 89 -0.21 -1.05 2.14
N GLU A 90 -0.37 -2.21 2.77
CA GLU A 90 -1.03 -3.38 2.18
C GLU A 90 -2.48 -3.52 2.67
N ILE A 91 -2.75 -3.16 3.94
CA ILE A 91 -4.07 -3.29 4.57
C ILE A 91 -4.33 -2.04 5.42
N VAL A 92 -5.56 -1.52 5.31
CA VAL A 92 -6.05 -0.38 6.09
C VAL A 92 -7.31 -0.72 6.86
N GLU A 93 -7.48 -0.09 8.01
CA GLU A 93 -8.66 -0.18 8.86
C GLU A 93 -9.16 1.23 9.22
N LEU A 94 -10.47 1.35 9.47
CA LEU A 94 -11.09 2.50 10.09
C LEU A 94 -11.59 2.07 11.48
N LYS A 95 -11.39 2.93 12.47
CA LYS A 95 -11.93 2.72 13.82
C LYS A 95 -13.40 3.11 13.89
#